data_AF-A0A356Z621-F1
#
_entry.id   AF-A0A356Z621-F1
#
_cell.length_a   1.000
_cell.length_b   1.000
_cell.length_c   1.000
_cell.angle_alpha   90.00
_cell.angle_beta   90.00
_cell.angle_gamma   90.00
#
_symmetry.space_group_name_H-M   'P 1'
#
loop_
_entity.id
_entity.type
_entity.pdbx_description
1 polymer ?
#
loop_
_entity_poly.entity_id
_entity_poly.type
_entity_poly.pdbx_seq_one_letter_code
_entity_poly.pdbx_strand_id
1 'polypeptide(L)'
;CAFQIALAIREEVLDLEANGIKIIQIDEAALREKLPLRKSDWHSEYLDWAIPAFRLVHSGVKAQTQIHTHMCYSEFSDIIKDIDAMDADVITFEASRSDLAIIDVLHQCGFKTEVGPGVYDIHSPRIPGVAEIKAALFKMLEKIPKEKLWVNPDCGLKTRGNAETVASLENLVDAAQAIRRSWQ
;
A
#
# COMPACT_ATOMS: atom_id res chain seq x y z
N CYS A 1 -23.82 -8.95 -5.89
CA CYS A 1 -23.54 -7.53 -6.23
C CYS A 1 -22.03 -7.28 -6.36
N ALA A 2 -21.21 -7.53 -5.32
CA ALA A 2 -19.76 -7.27 -5.37
C ALA A 2 -19.04 -7.88 -6.59
N PHE A 3 -19.29 -9.14 -6.94
CA PHE A 3 -18.69 -9.76 -8.13
C PHE A 3 -19.07 -9.10 -9.46
N GLN A 4 -20.25 -8.49 -9.57
CA GLN A 4 -20.65 -7.75 -10.78
C GLN A 4 -19.84 -6.46 -10.91
N ILE A 5 -19.60 -5.77 -9.78
CA ILE A 5 -18.71 -4.60 -9.74
C ILE A 5 -17.29 -5.03 -10.08
N ALA A 6 -16.81 -6.14 -9.51
CA ALA A 6 -15.48 -6.65 -9.81
C ALA A 6 -15.29 -6.98 -11.29
N LEU A 7 -16.29 -7.56 -11.96
CA LEU A 7 -16.27 -7.80 -13.41
C LEU A 7 -16.22 -6.50 -14.21
N ALA A 8 -16.99 -5.48 -13.80
CA ALA A 8 -16.98 -4.18 -14.48
C ALA A 8 -15.61 -3.48 -14.33
N ILE A 9 -15.01 -3.49 -13.13
CA ILE A 9 -13.67 -2.90 -12.92
C ILE A 9 -12.60 -3.73 -13.63
N ARG A 10 -12.76 -5.06 -13.73
CA ARG A 10 -11.84 -5.91 -14.49
C ARG A 10 -11.74 -5.51 -15.95
N GLU A 11 -12.85 -5.10 -16.56
CA GLU A 11 -12.83 -4.58 -17.94
C GLU A 11 -11.96 -3.32 -18.03
N GLU A 12 -12.10 -2.37 -17.10
CA GLU A 12 -11.25 -1.18 -17.03
C GLU A 12 -9.77 -1.51 -16.84
N VAL A 13 -9.45 -2.46 -15.95
CA VAL A 13 -8.07 -2.90 -15.70
C VAL A 13 -7.43 -3.49 -16.97
N LEU A 14 -8.18 -4.31 -17.70
CA LEU A 14 -7.72 -4.89 -18.96
C LEU A 14 -7.57 -3.83 -20.06
N ASP A 15 -8.45 -2.83 -20.10
CA ASP A 15 -8.35 -1.72 -21.04
C ASP A 15 -7.14 -0.83 -20.73
N LEU A 16 -6.86 -0.53 -19.46
CA LEU A 16 -5.64 0.16 -19.04
C LEU A 16 -4.39 -0.60 -19.49
N GLU A 17 -4.35 -1.93 -19.25
CA GLU A 17 -3.23 -2.77 -19.69
C GLU A 17 -3.08 -2.78 -21.22
N ALA A 18 -4.19 -2.88 -21.96
CA ALA A 18 -4.20 -2.86 -23.42
C ALA A 18 -3.68 -1.53 -24.00
N ASN A 19 -3.89 -0.43 -23.28
CA ASN A 19 -3.35 0.89 -23.59
C ASN A 19 -1.90 1.10 -23.09
N GLY A 20 -1.23 0.04 -22.63
CA GLY A 20 0.19 0.04 -22.28
C GLY A 20 0.50 0.48 -20.85
N ILE A 21 -0.49 0.63 -19.98
CA ILE A 21 -0.28 0.87 -18.55
C ILE A 21 0.25 -0.42 -17.91
N LYS A 22 1.42 -0.33 -17.28
CA LYS A 22 2.14 -1.50 -16.70
C LYS A 22 1.98 -1.62 -15.18
N ILE A 23 1.54 -0.55 -14.54
CA ILE A 23 1.32 -0.49 -13.09
C ILE A 23 -0.08 0.04 -12.88
N ILE A 24 -0.94 -0.76 -12.26
CA ILE A 24 -2.35 -0.44 -12.04
C ILE A 24 -2.60 -0.50 -10.54
N GLN A 25 -3.09 0.60 -9.98
CA GLN A 25 -3.43 0.66 -8.56
C GLN A 25 -4.93 0.52 -8.37
N ILE A 26 -5.34 -0.42 -7.53
CA ILE A 26 -6.73 -0.71 -7.16
C ILE A 26 -6.82 -0.55 -5.65
N ASP A 27 -7.41 0.54 -5.19
CA ASP A 27 -7.46 0.86 -3.76
C ASP A 27 -8.68 0.24 -3.10
N GLU A 28 -8.45 -0.50 -2.01
CA GLU A 28 -9.52 -0.99 -1.14
C GLU A 28 -9.47 -0.33 0.25
N ALA A 29 -9.87 0.94 0.26
CA ALA A 29 -9.90 1.75 1.47
C ALA A 29 -10.96 1.28 2.48
N ALA A 30 -11.94 0.46 2.12
CA ALA A 30 -13.06 0.11 3.00
C ALA A 30 -13.01 -1.33 3.54
N LEU A 31 -11.98 -2.11 3.18
CA LEU A 31 -11.91 -3.53 3.51
C LEU A 31 -12.08 -3.78 5.01
N ARG A 32 -11.40 -3.00 5.86
CA ARG A 32 -11.49 -3.15 7.32
C ARG A 32 -12.78 -2.57 7.92
N GLU A 33 -13.28 -1.46 7.40
CA GLU A 33 -14.46 -0.77 7.97
C GLU A 33 -15.75 -1.60 7.89
N LYS A 34 -15.80 -2.53 6.93
CA LYS A 34 -16.96 -3.38 6.69
C LYS A 34 -16.86 -4.75 7.36
N LEU A 35 -15.82 -4.99 8.16
CA LEU A 35 -15.73 -6.21 8.95
C LEU A 35 -16.94 -6.31 9.91
N PRO A 36 -17.62 -7.47 9.96
CA PRO A 36 -18.64 -7.74 10.96
C PRO A 36 -18.13 -7.49 12.38
N LEU A 37 -19.01 -7.07 13.29
CA LEU A 37 -18.62 -6.77 14.68
C LEU A 37 -18.05 -7.99 15.41
N ARG A 38 -18.49 -9.20 15.04
CA ARG A 38 -18.05 -10.46 15.64
C ARG A 38 -16.97 -11.09 14.76
N LYS A 39 -15.82 -11.39 15.37
CA LYS A 39 -14.71 -12.09 14.70
C LYS A 39 -15.10 -13.43 14.08
N SER A 40 -16.07 -14.13 14.68
CA SER A 40 -16.60 -15.40 14.15
C SER A 40 -17.23 -15.26 12.78
N ASP A 41 -17.73 -14.06 12.46
CA ASP A 41 -18.56 -13.82 11.29
C ASP A 41 -17.73 -13.18 10.15
N TRP A 42 -16.48 -12.79 10.42
CA TRP A 42 -15.59 -12.09 9.48
C TRP A 42 -15.44 -12.83 8.15
N HIS A 43 -15.16 -14.13 8.19
CA HIS A 43 -14.98 -14.94 6.99
C HIS A 43 -16.32 -15.22 6.31
N SER A 44 -17.24 -15.85 7.04
CA SER A 44 -18.51 -16.32 6.48
C SER A 44 -19.39 -15.20 5.94
N GLU A 45 -19.34 -14.00 6.52
CA GLU A 45 -20.20 -12.89 6.10
C GLU A 45 -19.48 -11.86 5.21
N TYR A 46 -18.15 -11.80 5.21
CA TYR A 46 -17.42 -10.71 4.55
C TYR A 46 -16.18 -11.14 3.75
N LEU A 47 -15.11 -11.57 4.43
CA LEU A 47 -13.79 -11.77 3.81
C LEU A 47 -13.80 -12.87 2.72
N ASP A 48 -14.61 -13.92 2.89
CA ASP A 48 -14.67 -15.04 1.95
C ASP A 48 -15.23 -14.65 0.58
N TRP A 49 -15.95 -13.53 0.46
CA TRP A 49 -16.37 -12.99 -0.84
C TRP A 49 -15.62 -11.70 -1.20
N ALA A 50 -15.19 -10.89 -0.24
CA ALA A 50 -14.51 -9.63 -0.49
C ALA A 50 -13.14 -9.85 -1.14
N ILE A 51 -12.34 -10.78 -0.60
CA ILE A 51 -10.99 -11.07 -1.13
C ILE A 51 -11.08 -11.67 -2.55
N PRO A 52 -11.92 -12.69 -2.83
CA PRO A 52 -12.06 -13.17 -4.20
C PRO A 52 -12.63 -12.13 -5.16
N ALA A 53 -13.51 -11.23 -4.69
CA ALA A 53 -13.99 -10.13 -5.52
C ALA A 53 -12.85 -9.17 -5.91
N PHE A 54 -11.97 -8.80 -4.98
CA PHE A 54 -10.79 -8.00 -5.28
C PHE A 54 -9.87 -8.71 -6.30
N ARG A 55 -9.54 -9.98 -6.06
CA ARG A 55 -8.71 -10.77 -6.99
C ARG A 55 -9.31 -10.87 -8.39
N LEU A 56 -10.64 -10.96 -8.48
CA LEU A 56 -11.33 -11.03 -9.76
C LEU A 56 -11.04 -9.77 -10.60
N VAL A 57 -10.93 -8.60 -9.98
CA VAL A 57 -10.64 -7.32 -10.65
C VAL A 57 -9.36 -7.39 -11.49
N HIS A 58 -8.31 -8.04 -10.99
CA HIS A 58 -7.01 -8.08 -11.67
C HIS A 58 -6.62 -9.45 -12.23
N SER A 59 -7.40 -10.50 -11.98
CA SER A 59 -7.15 -11.88 -12.42
C SER A 59 -6.83 -12.11 -13.91
N GLY A 60 -7.11 -11.14 -14.79
CA GLY A 60 -6.85 -11.22 -16.23
C GLY A 60 -5.56 -10.57 -16.70
N VAL A 61 -4.82 -9.87 -15.84
CA VAL A 61 -3.60 -9.15 -16.24
C VAL A 61 -2.45 -10.11 -16.51
N LYS A 62 -1.49 -9.65 -17.31
CA LYS A 62 -0.24 -10.38 -17.57
C LYS A 62 0.64 -10.37 -16.33
N ALA A 63 1.49 -11.39 -16.18
CA ALA A 63 2.45 -11.48 -15.08
C ALA A 63 3.49 -10.33 -15.03
N GLN A 64 3.61 -9.54 -16.10
CA GLN A 64 4.48 -8.36 -16.14
C GLN A 64 3.76 -7.07 -15.70
N THR A 65 2.45 -7.10 -15.57
CA THR A 65 1.64 -5.96 -15.11
C THR A 65 1.59 -5.99 -13.60
N GLN A 66 2.07 -4.93 -12.96
CA GLN A 66 2.16 -4.84 -11.51
C GLN A 66 0.87 -4.27 -10.93
N ILE A 67 0.26 -5.00 -10.00
CA ILE A 67 -0.92 -4.59 -9.26
C ILE A 67 -0.52 -3.99 -7.92
N HIS A 68 -0.92 -2.74 -7.72
CA HIS A 68 -0.76 -2.03 -6.46
C HIS A 68 -2.11 -1.95 -5.74
N THR A 69 -2.08 -1.97 -4.41
CA THR A 69 -3.24 -1.60 -3.59
C THR A 69 -2.81 -0.69 -2.46
N HIS A 70 -3.55 0.39 -2.24
CA HIS A 70 -3.39 1.23 -1.07
C HIS A 70 -4.42 0.89 0.01
N MET A 71 -3.98 0.93 1.27
CA MET A 71 -4.82 0.71 2.44
C MET A 71 -4.63 1.82 3.48
N CYS A 72 -5.71 2.55 3.77
CA CYS A 72 -5.72 3.75 4.61
C CYS A 72 -5.74 3.47 6.13
N TYR A 73 -5.17 2.36 6.61
CA TYR A 73 -5.10 2.09 8.06
C TYR A 73 -3.72 1.59 8.48
N SER A 74 -3.39 1.84 9.75
CA SER A 74 -2.12 1.44 10.35
C SER A 74 -2.19 0.14 11.17
N GLU A 75 -3.41 -0.32 11.52
CA GLU A 75 -3.61 -1.51 12.34
C GLU A 75 -4.29 -2.62 11.54
N PHE A 76 -3.50 -3.53 10.96
CA PHE A 76 -4.03 -4.67 10.19
C PHE A 76 -3.67 -6.03 10.79
N SER A 77 -3.18 -6.06 12.04
CA SER A 77 -2.64 -7.26 12.68
C SER A 77 -3.59 -8.45 12.64
N ASP A 78 -4.89 -8.20 12.76
CA ASP A 78 -5.92 -9.23 12.82
C ASP A 78 -6.32 -9.81 11.44
N ILE A 79 -6.00 -9.14 10.33
CA ILE A 79 -6.41 -9.55 8.96
C ILE A 79 -5.24 -9.60 7.97
N ILE A 80 -4.00 -9.64 8.46
CA ILE A 80 -2.82 -9.51 7.59
C ILE A 80 -2.71 -10.66 6.58
N LYS A 81 -3.16 -11.87 6.95
CA LYS A 81 -3.19 -13.02 6.04
C LYS A 81 -4.24 -12.86 4.95
N ASP A 82 -5.35 -12.21 5.27
CA ASP A 82 -6.41 -11.89 4.32
C ASP A 82 -5.96 -10.84 3.31
N ILE A 83 -5.16 -9.87 3.76
CA ILE A 83 -4.52 -8.87 2.91
C ILE A 83 -3.49 -9.53 1.99
N ASP A 84 -2.65 -10.44 2.50
CA ASP A 84 -1.73 -11.24 1.66
C ASP A 84 -2.51 -12.03 0.59
N ALA A 85 -3.67 -12.58 0.97
CA ALA A 85 -4.55 -13.33 0.07
C ALA A 85 -5.21 -12.47 -1.02
N MET A 86 -5.13 -11.14 -0.96
CA MET A 86 -5.55 -10.25 -2.06
C MET A 86 -4.65 -10.36 -3.29
N ASP A 87 -3.45 -10.93 -3.14
CA ASP A 87 -2.56 -11.30 -4.25
C ASP A 87 -2.16 -10.08 -5.10
N ALA A 88 -1.93 -8.94 -4.44
CA ALA A 88 -1.33 -7.75 -5.05
C ALA A 88 0.20 -7.88 -5.04
N ASP A 89 0.87 -7.22 -5.98
CA ASP A 89 2.34 -7.23 -6.07
C ASP A 89 2.98 -6.23 -5.10
N VAL A 90 2.32 -5.10 -4.88
CA VAL A 90 2.77 -4.03 -3.98
C VAL A 90 1.61 -3.55 -3.12
N ILE A 91 1.83 -3.45 -1.82
CA ILE A 91 0.85 -2.89 -0.87
C ILE A 91 1.43 -1.67 -0.18
N THR A 92 0.72 -0.55 -0.26
CA THR A 92 1.08 0.67 0.47
C THR A 92 0.17 0.86 1.68
N PHE A 93 0.78 1.20 2.82
CA PHE A 93 0.10 1.34 4.11
C PHE A 93 0.36 2.73 4.68
N GLU A 94 -0.63 3.28 5.38
CA GLU A 94 -0.41 4.43 6.24
C GLU A 94 0.45 4.03 7.45
N ALA A 95 1.61 4.67 7.61
CA ALA A 95 2.58 4.26 8.62
C ALA A 95 3.22 5.43 9.39
N SER A 96 3.23 6.65 8.86
CA SER A 96 4.04 7.75 9.41
C SER A 96 3.71 8.09 10.87
N ARG A 97 2.46 7.85 11.30
CA ARG A 97 1.96 8.14 12.66
C ARG A 97 2.00 6.96 13.63
N SER A 98 2.29 5.75 13.15
CA SER A 98 2.07 4.48 13.90
C SER A 98 3.35 3.86 14.48
N ASP A 99 4.43 4.63 14.56
CA ASP A 99 5.78 4.19 14.98
C ASP A 99 6.25 2.89 14.32
N LEU A 100 5.83 2.67 13.07
CA LEU A 100 6.21 1.50 12.25
C LEU A 100 5.81 0.15 12.85
N ALA A 101 4.84 0.11 13.78
CA ALA A 101 4.40 -1.14 14.43
C ALA A 101 3.88 -2.18 13.41
N ILE A 102 3.28 -1.72 12.31
CA ILE A 102 2.83 -2.59 11.21
C ILE A 102 3.97 -3.39 10.57
N ILE A 103 5.19 -2.85 10.57
CA ILE A 103 6.35 -3.50 9.96
C ILE A 103 6.79 -4.72 10.76
N ASP A 104 6.67 -4.68 12.09
CA ASP A 104 6.94 -5.84 12.94
C ASP A 104 5.99 -7.00 12.63
N VAL A 105 4.71 -6.68 12.44
CA VAL A 105 3.67 -7.66 12.10
C VAL A 105 3.94 -8.27 10.72
N LEU A 106 4.26 -7.44 9.73
CA LEU A 106 4.59 -7.88 8.37
C LEU A 106 5.79 -8.84 8.37
N HIS A 107 6.85 -8.48 9.11
CA HIS A 107 8.03 -9.32 9.25
C HIS A 107 7.72 -10.66 9.95
N GLN A 108 6.95 -10.63 11.05
CA GLN A 108 6.54 -11.84 11.78
C GLN A 108 5.67 -12.78 10.95
N CYS A 109 4.83 -12.24 10.06
CA CYS A 109 3.94 -13.02 9.20
C CYS A 109 4.63 -13.55 7.94
N GLY A 110 5.90 -13.19 7.71
CA GLY A 110 6.66 -13.63 6.53
C GLY A 110 6.07 -13.08 5.23
N PHE A 111 5.56 -11.84 5.26
CA PHE A 111 4.88 -11.21 4.13
C PHE A 111 5.78 -11.22 2.89
N LYS A 112 5.27 -11.79 1.80
CA LYS A 112 6.08 -11.99 0.57
C LYS A 112 6.06 -10.78 -0.34
N THR A 113 4.93 -10.09 -0.35
CA THR A 113 4.64 -8.93 -1.20
C THR A 113 5.54 -7.75 -0.90
N GLU A 114 5.78 -6.92 -1.91
CA GLU A 114 6.50 -5.66 -1.73
C GLU A 114 5.62 -4.68 -0.95
N VAL A 115 6.23 -3.85 -0.11
CA VAL A 115 5.49 -2.97 0.81
C VAL A 115 6.01 -1.55 0.78
N GLY A 116 5.08 -0.60 0.87
CA GLY A 116 5.36 0.83 0.95
C GLY A 116 4.72 1.47 2.17
N PRO A 117 5.33 1.36 3.37
CA PRO A 117 4.87 2.07 4.55
C PRO A 117 5.13 3.58 4.36
N GLY A 118 4.10 4.41 4.48
CA GLY A 118 4.21 5.84 4.24
C GLY A 118 5.22 6.55 5.15
N VAL A 119 6.04 7.42 4.56
CA VAL A 119 7.08 8.20 5.27
C VAL A 119 6.76 9.69 5.37
N TYR A 120 5.63 10.11 4.82
CA TYR A 120 5.18 11.50 4.81
C TYR A 120 3.71 11.57 5.26
N ASP A 121 3.48 12.20 6.42
CA ASP A 121 2.15 12.50 6.95
C ASP A 121 1.45 13.55 6.10
N ILE A 122 0.60 13.10 5.20
CA ILE A 122 -0.16 13.96 4.30
C ILE A 122 -1.28 14.73 5.00
N HIS A 123 -1.56 14.48 6.29
CA HIS A 123 -2.55 15.23 7.06
C HIS A 123 -1.95 16.43 7.80
N SER A 124 -0.63 16.62 7.68
CA SER A 124 0.10 17.77 8.21
C SER A 124 0.58 18.68 7.08
N PRO A 125 0.46 20.02 7.20
CA PRO A 125 1.07 20.96 6.25
C PRO A 125 2.60 21.08 6.43
N ARG A 126 3.16 20.40 7.42
CA ARG A 126 4.60 20.43 7.69
C ARG A 126 5.36 19.68 6.61
N ILE A 127 6.37 20.32 6.02
CA ILE A 127 7.31 19.68 5.11
C ILE A 127 8.28 18.82 5.95
N PRO A 128 8.30 17.49 5.77
CA PRO A 128 9.27 16.62 6.46
C PRO A 128 10.68 16.89 5.93
N GLY A 129 11.67 16.88 6.83
CA GLY A 129 13.07 17.07 6.43
C GLY A 129 13.68 15.79 5.84
N VAL A 130 14.66 15.92 4.95
CA VAL A 130 15.39 14.76 4.36
C VAL A 130 15.96 13.83 5.44
N ALA A 131 16.54 14.39 6.51
CA ALA A 131 17.12 13.60 7.60
C ALA A 131 16.07 12.76 8.34
N GLU A 132 14.86 13.30 8.51
CA GLU A 132 13.75 12.62 9.15
C GLU A 132 13.26 11.44 8.30
N ILE A 133 13.06 11.66 7.00
CA ILE A 133 12.65 10.61 6.07
C ILE A 133 13.72 9.52 6.01
N LYS A 134 15.01 9.88 5.97
CA LYS A 134 16.11 8.90 6.00
C LYS A 134 16.08 8.04 7.27
N ALA A 135 15.85 8.66 8.44
CA ALA A 135 15.78 7.93 9.70
C ALA A 135 14.61 6.93 9.71
N ALA A 136 13.45 7.33 9.19
CA ALA A 136 12.31 6.43 9.01
C ALA A 136 12.66 5.26 8.08
N LEU A 137 13.23 5.54 6.90
CA LEU A 137 13.61 4.51 5.93
C LEU A 137 14.64 3.52 6.49
N PHE A 138 15.64 3.97 7.25
CA PHE A 138 16.60 3.06 7.88
C PHE A 138 15.92 2.10 8.86
N LYS A 139 14.98 2.58 9.68
CA LYS A 139 14.19 1.70 10.56
C LYS A 139 13.37 0.67 9.79
N MET A 140 12.81 1.05 8.64
CA MET A 140 12.07 0.13 7.77
C MET A 140 13.00 -0.95 7.19
N LEU A 141 14.19 -0.55 6.76
CA LEU A 141 15.21 -1.44 6.16
C LEU A 141 15.83 -2.44 7.15
N GLU A 142 15.71 -2.22 8.46
CA GLU A 142 16.09 -3.22 9.47
C GLU A 142 15.19 -4.46 9.42
N LYS A 143 13.96 -4.32 8.91
CA LYS A 143 12.91 -5.36 8.95
C LYS A 143 12.42 -5.79 7.56
N ILE A 144 12.53 -4.91 6.57
CA ILE A 144 12.09 -5.16 5.19
C ILE A 144 13.32 -5.21 4.28
N PRO A 145 13.49 -6.28 3.47
CA PRO A 145 14.55 -6.33 2.47
C PRO A 145 14.47 -5.12 1.52
N LYS A 146 15.62 -4.53 1.19
CA LYS A 146 15.70 -3.30 0.38
C LYS A 146 15.01 -3.41 -0.98
N GLU A 147 15.00 -4.60 -1.56
CA GLU A 147 14.36 -4.92 -2.83
C GLU A 147 12.83 -4.94 -2.76
N LYS A 148 12.25 -5.01 -1.55
CA LYS A 148 10.80 -5.03 -1.33
C LYS A 148 10.25 -3.72 -0.78
N LEU A 149 11.09 -2.74 -0.47
CA LEU A 149 10.67 -1.49 0.15
C LEU A 149 10.39 -0.41 -0.90
N TRP A 150 9.14 0.03 -0.96
CA TRP A 150 8.71 1.22 -1.70
C TRP A 150 8.77 2.46 -0.81
N VAL A 151 9.02 3.61 -1.43
CA VAL A 151 9.05 4.90 -0.73
C VAL A 151 7.92 5.77 -1.29
N ASN A 152 6.92 6.04 -0.46
CA ASN A 152 5.71 6.77 -0.82
C ASN A 152 5.20 7.63 0.36
N PRO A 153 4.32 8.61 0.08
CA PRO A 153 3.53 9.28 1.12
C PRO A 153 2.55 8.31 1.81
N ASP A 154 1.96 8.74 2.93
CA ASP A 154 0.92 7.96 3.63
C ASP A 154 -0.32 7.73 2.76
N CYS A 155 -0.79 8.75 2.03
CA CYS A 155 -2.01 8.67 1.24
C CYS A 155 -1.97 9.70 0.08
N GLY A 156 -3.09 9.89 -0.61
CA GLY A 156 -3.26 10.86 -1.68
C GLY A 156 -3.07 12.32 -1.23
N LEU A 157 -2.50 13.13 -2.13
CA LEU A 157 -2.09 14.51 -1.84
C LEU A 157 -3.19 15.56 -2.12
N LYS A 158 -4.43 15.11 -2.37
CA LYS A 158 -5.56 15.95 -2.82
C LYS A 158 -5.85 17.15 -1.91
N THR A 159 -5.59 17.02 -0.61
CA THR A 159 -5.89 18.06 0.38
C THR A 159 -4.74 19.05 0.61
N ARG A 160 -3.59 18.83 -0.01
CA ARG A 160 -2.36 19.60 0.21
C ARG A 160 -2.16 20.72 -0.82
N GLY A 161 -1.42 21.75 -0.41
CA GLY A 161 -0.99 22.84 -1.30
C GLY A 161 0.18 22.42 -2.18
N ASN A 162 0.30 23.00 -3.38
CA ASN A 162 1.39 22.65 -4.30
C ASN A 162 2.78 22.96 -3.71
N ALA A 163 2.95 24.09 -3.00
CA ALA A 163 4.24 24.47 -2.44
C ALA A 163 4.75 23.48 -1.38
N GLU A 164 3.88 23.07 -0.44
CA GLU A 164 4.23 22.05 0.56
C GLU A 164 4.40 20.66 -0.07
N THR A 165 3.61 20.33 -1.08
CA THR A 165 3.65 19.02 -1.73
C THR A 165 4.95 18.81 -2.50
N VAL A 166 5.31 19.76 -3.36
CA VAL A 166 6.53 19.66 -4.17
C VAL A 166 7.76 19.55 -3.29
N ALA A 167 7.89 20.43 -2.28
CA ALA A 167 9.02 20.40 -1.36
C ALA A 167 9.10 19.09 -0.54
N SER A 168 7.95 18.55 -0.11
CA SER A 168 7.92 17.26 0.61
C SER A 168 8.33 16.09 -0.29
N LEU A 169 7.89 16.07 -1.55
CA LEU A 169 8.24 15.04 -2.51
C LEU A 169 9.71 15.11 -2.95
N GLU A 170 10.26 16.31 -3.13
CA GLU A 170 11.69 16.52 -3.39
C GLU A 170 12.53 15.93 -2.25
N ASN A 171 12.18 16.24 -0.99
CA ASN A 171 12.86 15.69 0.18
C ASN A 171 12.76 14.15 0.26
N LEU A 172 11.61 13.58 -0.14
CA LEU A 172 11.38 12.14 -0.18
C LEU A 172 12.27 11.46 -1.22
N VAL A 173 12.38 12.04 -2.41
CA VAL A 173 13.27 11.56 -3.48
C VAL A 173 14.73 11.67 -3.06
N ASP A 174 15.14 12.80 -2.50
CA ASP A 174 16.52 13.04 -2.04
C ASP A 174 16.93 12.04 -0.95
N ALA A 175 16.04 11.75 -0.01
CA ALA A 175 16.26 10.75 1.04
C ALA A 175 16.50 9.36 0.43
N ALA A 176 15.62 8.92 -0.48
CA ALA A 176 15.74 7.62 -1.15
C ALA A 176 17.03 7.53 -1.98
N GLN A 177 17.39 8.57 -2.74
CA GLN A 177 18.63 8.60 -3.52
C GLN A 177 19.88 8.59 -2.63
N ALA A 178 19.87 9.30 -1.51
CA ALA A 178 20.97 9.30 -0.56
C ALA A 178 21.21 7.90 0.04
N ILE A 179 20.15 7.17 0.37
CA ILE A 179 20.26 5.79 0.87
C ILE A 179 20.77 4.85 -0.23
N ARG A 180 20.24 4.92 -1.44
CA ARG A 180 20.69 4.08 -2.56
C ARG A 180 22.19 4.27 -2.87
N ARG A 181 22.68 5.50 -2.82
CA ARG A 181 24.12 5.81 -2.98
C ARG A 181 25.00 5.21 -1.88
N SER A 182 24.46 5.02 -0.66
CA SER A 182 25.23 4.43 0.43
C SER A 182 25.44 2.91 0.29
N TRP A 183 24.79 2.28 -0.70
CA TRP A 183 24.92 0.85 -0.99
C TRP A 183 25.74 0.55 -2.24
N GLN A 184 26.19 1.58 -2.96
CA GLN A 184 27.11 1.48 -4.08
C GLN A 184 28.55 1.52 -3.58
#